data_AF-A0A956ZIU5-F1
#
_entry.id   AF-A0A956ZIU5-F1
#
_cell.length_a   1.000
_cell.length_b   1.000
_cell.length_c   1.000
_cell.angle_alpha   90.00
_cell.angle_beta   90.00
_cell.angle_gamma   90.00
#
_symmetry.space_group_name_H-M   'P 1'
#
loop_
_entity.id
_entity.type
_entity.pdbx_description
1 polymer ?
#
loop_
_entity_poly.entity_id
_entity_poly.type
_entity_poly.pdbx_seq_one_letter_code
_entity_poly.pdbx_strand_id
1 'polypeptide(L)'
;RYASRVHVIHRRDELRAGAILQEKAFASPTIDFTWDTTVEAIEGHAEVEHLRLRNVKTGREEPMEVAAVFIFIGQTPNSHLLRGLVDMDEGGHAIVDLEMRSSRPGLFVAGDLRSLAARQLISAAGDGATAAITAERYLNHLCG
;
A
#
# COMPACT_ATOMS: atom_id res chain seq x y z
N ARG A 1 17.61 7.24 13.97
CA ARG A 1 17.13 8.64 14.15
C ARG A 1 15.62 8.74 14.44
N TYR A 2 14.81 7.70 14.18
CA TYR A 2 13.35 7.70 14.44
C TYR A 2 12.87 6.52 15.29
N ALA A 3 13.62 5.42 15.35
CA ALA A 3 13.48 4.35 16.32
C ALA A 3 14.88 3.93 16.81
N SER A 4 14.97 3.38 18.01
CA SER A 4 16.20 2.76 18.55
C SER A 4 16.48 1.42 17.86
N ARG A 5 15.43 0.69 17.48
CA ARG A 5 15.47 -0.60 16.79
C ARG A 5 14.20 -0.80 15.97
N VAL A 6 14.29 -1.55 14.87
CA VAL A 6 13.18 -1.87 13.97
C VAL A 6 13.08 -3.38 13.84
N HIS A 7 11.93 -3.95 14.18
CA HIS A 7 11.65 -5.36 14.00
C HIS A 7 10.80 -5.56 12.74
N VAL A 8 11.37 -6.24 11.74
CA VAL A 8 10.65 -6.66 10.53
C VAL A 8 10.09 -8.05 10.79
N ILE A 9 8.80 -8.10 11.06
CA ILE A 9 8.06 -9.36 11.23
C ILE A 9 7.53 -9.78 9.86
N HIS A 10 7.85 -11.01 9.45
CA HIS A 10 7.44 -11.52 8.15
C HIS A 10 6.99 -12.97 8.25
N ARG A 11 5.88 -13.29 7.59
CA ARG A 11 5.23 -14.62 7.66
C ARG A 11 5.96 -15.74 6.89
N ARG A 12 7.07 -15.42 6.23
CA ARG A 12 7.95 -16.36 5.50
C ARG A 12 9.39 -16.03 5.85
N ASP A 13 10.31 -16.91 5.47
CA ASP A 13 11.77 -16.80 5.62
C ASP A 13 12.47 -16.04 4.48
N GLU A 14 11.73 -15.42 3.57
CA GLU A 14 12.27 -14.62 2.46
C GLU A 14 11.54 -13.29 2.27
N LEU A 15 12.26 -12.28 1.76
CA LEU A 15 11.69 -11.00 1.32
C LEU A 15 11.43 -11.01 -0.18
N ARG A 16 10.36 -10.33 -0.60
CA ARG A 16 10.05 -10.06 -2.01
C ARG A 16 10.63 -8.74 -2.53
N ALA A 17 11.37 -8.02 -1.69
CA ALA A 17 11.97 -6.74 -2.04
C ALA A 17 13.14 -6.90 -3.03
N GLY A 18 13.52 -5.84 -3.75
CA GLY A 18 14.69 -5.87 -4.62
C GLY A 18 15.99 -6.16 -3.85
N ALA A 19 16.92 -6.89 -4.47
CA ALA A 19 18.14 -7.39 -3.83
C ALA A 19 18.94 -6.32 -3.08
N ILE A 20 19.12 -5.13 -3.69
CA ILE A 20 19.85 -4.01 -3.08
C ILE A 20 19.18 -3.53 -1.78
N LEU A 21 17.84 -3.54 -1.71
CA LEU A 21 17.12 -3.16 -0.49
C LEU A 21 17.24 -4.23 0.58
N GLN A 22 17.23 -5.51 0.20
CA GLN A 22 17.45 -6.61 1.14
C GLN A 22 18.85 -6.53 1.75
N GLU A 23 19.88 -6.35 0.92
CA GLU A 23 21.27 -6.20 1.36
C GLU A 23 21.42 -5.05 2.36
N LYS A 24 20.87 -3.88 2.04
CA LYS A 24 20.88 -2.72 2.95
C LYS A 24 20.17 -2.99 4.27
N ALA A 25 19.06 -3.73 4.24
CA ALA A 25 18.30 -4.05 5.44
C ALA A 25 19.03 -5.08 6.31
N PHE A 26 19.61 -6.12 5.72
CA PHE A 26 20.40 -7.15 6.43
C PHE A 26 21.71 -6.60 7.00
N ALA A 27 22.33 -5.62 6.33
CA ALA A 27 23.54 -4.95 6.82
C ALA A 27 23.26 -3.91 7.92
N SER A 28 21.99 -3.58 8.21
CA SER A 28 21.64 -2.56 9.18
C SER A 28 21.76 -3.10 10.62
N PRO A 29 22.55 -2.47 11.50
CA PRO A 29 22.68 -2.91 12.90
C PRO A 29 21.43 -2.62 13.75
N THR A 30 20.48 -1.84 13.20
CA THR A 30 19.26 -1.43 13.90
C THR A 30 18.02 -2.19 13.45
N ILE A 31 18.14 -3.10 12.47
CA ILE A 31 17.03 -3.89 11.94
C ILE A 31 17.20 -5.35 12.34
N ASP A 32 16.18 -5.90 12.96
CA ASP A 32 16.06 -7.35 13.18
C ASP A 32 14.95 -7.93 12.34
N PHE A 33 15.11 -9.20 11.97
CA PHE A 33 14.09 -9.95 11.27
C PHE A 33 13.51 -11.04 12.17
N THR A 34 12.19 -11.09 12.23
CA THR A 34 11.43 -12.17 12.86
C THR A 34 10.69 -12.92 11.76
N TRP A 35 11.32 -13.99 11.28
CA TRP A 35 10.83 -14.81 10.18
C TRP A 35 9.73 -15.78 10.60
N ASP A 36 9.01 -16.30 9.60
CA ASP A 36 7.96 -17.31 9.77
C ASP A 36 6.97 -16.94 10.87
N THR A 37 6.63 -15.66 11.01
CA THR A 37 5.86 -15.16 12.15
C THR A 37 4.76 -14.20 11.72
N THR A 38 3.59 -14.32 12.33
CA THR A 38 2.43 -13.43 12.18
C THR A 38 2.17 -12.66 13.47
N VAL A 39 1.55 -11.49 13.33
CA VAL A 39 1.02 -10.70 14.45
C VAL A 39 -0.44 -11.11 14.65
N GLU A 40 -0.75 -11.72 15.79
CA GLU A 40 -2.10 -12.17 16.15
C GLU A 40 -2.90 -11.08 16.88
N ALA A 41 -2.21 -10.21 17.63
CA ALA A 41 -2.82 -9.06 18.28
C ALA A 41 -1.81 -7.91 18.45
N ILE A 42 -2.33 -6.68 18.44
CA ILE A 42 -1.64 -5.46 18.83
C ILE A 42 -2.32 -5.00 20.12
N GLU A 43 -1.58 -4.94 21.21
CA GLU A 43 -2.12 -4.80 22.56
C GLU A 43 -1.48 -3.61 23.30
N GLY A 44 -2.28 -2.98 24.16
CA GLY A 44 -1.92 -1.79 24.94
C GLY A 44 -3.18 -1.03 25.36
N HIS A 45 -3.08 -0.12 26.34
CA HIS A 45 -4.26 0.55 26.88
C HIS A 45 -4.67 1.79 26.05
N ALA A 46 -3.79 2.79 25.97
CA ALA A 46 -4.02 4.02 25.22
C ALA A 46 -3.18 4.10 23.94
N GLU A 47 -2.05 3.41 23.94
CA GLU A 47 -1.08 3.31 22.85
C GLU A 47 -0.60 1.88 22.71
N VAL A 48 0.19 1.59 21.67
CA VAL A 48 0.76 0.25 21.49
C VAL A 48 1.84 0.00 22.53
N GLU A 49 1.74 -1.13 23.22
CA GLU A 49 2.71 -1.56 24.22
C GLU A 49 3.40 -2.86 23.81
N HIS A 50 2.65 -3.80 23.21
CA HIS A 50 3.20 -5.09 22.78
C HIS A 50 2.40 -5.73 21.64
N LEU A 51 3.03 -6.74 21.02
CA LEU A 51 2.43 -7.62 20.03
C LEU A 51 2.32 -9.02 20.59
N ARG A 52 1.23 -9.73 20.30
CA ARG A 52 1.20 -11.19 20.39
C ARG A 52 1.59 -11.77 19.04
N LEU A 53 2.74 -12.44 19.00
CA LEU A 53 3.29 -13.05 17.81
C LEU A 53 3.03 -14.55 17.79
N ARG A 54 2.90 -15.14 16.60
CA ARG A 54 2.80 -16.59 16.40
C ARG A 54 3.73 -17.03 15.28
N ASN A 55 4.63 -17.95 15.58
CA ASN A 55 5.45 -18.57 14.55
C ASN A 55 4.59 -19.59 13.76
N VAL A 56 4.49 -19.43 12.44
CA VAL A 56 3.63 -20.25 11.59
C VAL A 56 4.17 -21.66 11.35
N LYS A 57 5.47 -21.89 11.57
CA LYS A 57 6.09 -23.22 11.44
C LYS A 57 6.01 -24.02 12.73
N THR A 58 6.22 -23.38 13.88
CA THR A 58 6.28 -24.07 15.19
C THR A 58 5.00 -23.95 16.02
N GLY A 59 4.13 -22.99 15.69
CA GLY A 59 2.94 -22.66 16.48
C GLY A 59 3.24 -21.93 17.79
N ARG A 60 4.51 -21.63 18.11
CA ARG A 60 4.89 -20.93 19.34
C ARG A 60 4.35 -19.51 19.33
N GLU A 61 3.73 -19.11 20.43
CA GLU A 61 3.31 -17.72 20.66
C GLU A 61 4.23 -17.02 21.63
N GLU A 62 4.57 -15.77 21.33
CA GLU A 62 5.42 -14.94 22.19
C GLU A 62 5.01 -13.48 22.15
N PRO A 63 5.11 -12.76 23.28
CA PRO A 63 4.96 -11.31 23.28
C PRO A 63 6.21 -10.63 22.73
N MET A 64 6.04 -9.46 22.10
CA MET A 64 7.12 -8.55 21.73
C MET A 64 6.75 -7.14 22.14
N GLU A 65 7.53 -6.54 23.04
CA GLU A 65 7.34 -5.14 23.44
C GLU A 65 7.74 -4.20 22.30
N VAL A 66 6.82 -3.33 21.89
CA VAL A 66 7.05 -2.31 20.86
C VAL A 66 6.20 -1.09 21.17
N ALA A 67 6.76 0.10 20.93
CA ALA A 67 6.04 1.35 21.11
C ALA A 67 5.18 1.75 19.88
N ALA A 68 5.40 1.12 18.72
CA ALA A 68 4.74 1.48 17.48
C ALA A 68 4.71 0.32 16.48
N VAL A 69 3.68 0.28 15.63
CA VAL A 69 3.51 -0.71 14.56
C VAL A 69 3.24 0.00 13.25
N PHE A 70 3.93 -0.43 12.19
CA PHE A 70 3.68 0.02 10.83
C PHE A 70 3.42 -1.20 9.94
N ILE A 71 2.25 -1.23 9.30
CA ILE A 71 1.79 -2.38 8.52
C ILE A 71 2.09 -2.14 7.04
N PHE A 72 2.97 -2.96 6.47
CA PHE A 72 3.37 -2.89 5.05
C PHE A 72 3.15 -4.21 4.31
N ILE A 73 1.89 -4.68 4.27
CA ILE A 73 1.50 -5.97 3.65
C ILE A 73 0.93 -5.83 2.23
N GLY A 74 1.00 -4.64 1.65
CA GLY A 74 0.35 -4.29 0.39
C GLY A 74 -0.99 -3.59 0.60
N GLN A 75 -1.56 -3.09 -0.50
CA GLN A 75 -2.84 -2.38 -0.52
C GLN A 75 -3.76 -3.03 -1.55
N THR A 76 -5.04 -3.13 -1.22
CA THR A 76 -6.08 -3.52 -2.16
C THR A 76 -6.86 -2.26 -2.53
N PRO A 77 -6.89 -1.84 -3.80
CA PRO A 77 -7.67 -0.67 -4.20
C PRO A 77 -9.16 -0.94 -4.08
N ASN A 78 -9.93 0.09 -3.69
CA ASN A 78 -11.40 0.06 -3.66
C ASN A 78 -12.01 0.15 -5.07
N SER A 79 -11.55 -0.69 -5.99
CA SER A 79 -11.86 -0.62 -7.43
C SER A 79 -13.01 -1.52 -7.87
N HIS A 80 -13.78 -2.09 -6.93
CA HIS A 80 -14.86 -3.04 -7.25
C HIS A 80 -15.82 -2.50 -8.32
N LEU A 81 -16.22 -1.22 -8.23
CA LEU A 81 -17.14 -0.59 -9.19
C LEU A 81 -16.55 -0.40 -10.59
N LEU A 82 -15.23 -0.43 -10.72
CA LEU A 82 -14.53 -0.20 -11.99
C LEU A 82 -14.31 -1.52 -12.77
N ARG A 83 -14.44 -2.68 -12.11
CA ARG A 83 -14.10 -3.99 -12.70
C ARG A 83 -14.96 -4.28 -13.92
N GLY A 84 -14.32 -4.57 -15.04
CA GLY A 84 -14.98 -4.83 -16.32
C GLY A 84 -15.52 -3.57 -17.02
N LEU A 85 -15.40 -2.38 -16.40
CA LEU A 85 -15.74 -1.11 -17.05
C LEU A 85 -14.52 -0.46 -17.71
N VAL A 86 -13.32 -0.71 -17.19
CA VAL A 86 -12.05 -0.13 -17.65
C VAL A 86 -10.93 -1.15 -17.60
N ASP A 87 -9.84 -0.84 -18.31
CA ASP A 87 -8.61 -1.61 -18.27
C ASP A 87 -7.94 -1.44 -16.90
N MET A 88 -7.43 -2.53 -16.35
CA MET A 88 -6.81 -2.58 -15.03
C MET A 88 -5.48 -3.30 -15.07
N ASP A 89 -4.58 -2.93 -14.15
CA ASP A 89 -3.39 -3.72 -13.88
C ASP A 89 -3.69 -4.98 -13.05
N GLU A 90 -2.70 -5.86 -12.92
CA GLU A 90 -2.81 -7.09 -12.12
C GLU A 90 -3.14 -6.83 -10.64
N GLY A 91 -2.82 -5.63 -10.14
CA GLY A 91 -3.14 -5.19 -8.79
C GLY A 91 -4.57 -4.64 -8.64
N GLY A 92 -5.35 -4.62 -9.71
CA GLY A 92 -6.72 -4.11 -9.73
C GLY A 92 -6.85 -2.60 -9.73
N HIS A 93 -5.81 -1.86 -10.14
CA HIS A 93 -5.87 -0.40 -10.30
C HIS A 93 -6.22 -0.05 -11.74
N ALA A 94 -6.97 1.05 -11.95
CA ALA A 94 -7.34 1.49 -13.28
C ALA A 94 -6.14 2.03 -14.06
N ILE A 95 -5.99 1.63 -15.31
CA ILE A 95 -5.00 2.20 -16.22
C ILE A 95 -5.59 3.48 -16.81
N VAL A 96 -4.87 4.59 -16.67
CA VAL A 96 -5.28 5.91 -17.18
C VAL A 96 -4.11 6.62 -17.86
N ASP A 97 -4.42 7.57 -18.73
CA ASP A 97 -3.42 8.49 -19.30
C ASP A 97 -3.10 9.67 -18.36
N LEU A 98 -2.26 10.60 -18.82
CA LEU A 98 -1.87 11.80 -18.05
C LEU A 98 -3.03 12.78 -17.81
N GLU A 99 -4.11 12.68 -18.59
CA GLU A 99 -5.33 13.48 -18.43
C GLU A 99 -6.39 12.74 -17.58
N MET A 100 -5.99 11.63 -16.93
CA MET A 100 -6.82 10.78 -16.08
C MET A 100 -7.97 10.07 -16.83
N ARG A 101 -7.86 9.93 -18.15
CA ARG A 101 -8.85 9.21 -18.97
C ARG A 101 -8.61 7.72 -18.85
N SER A 102 -9.69 6.96 -18.67
CA SER A 102 -9.65 5.50 -18.72
C SER A 102 -9.86 4.96 -20.13
N SER A 103 -9.81 3.64 -20.31
CA SER A 103 -10.17 3.00 -21.59
C SER A 103 -11.65 3.17 -21.97
N ARG A 104 -12.50 3.62 -21.04
CA ARG A 104 -13.92 3.92 -21.30
C ARG A 104 -14.12 5.43 -21.47
N PRO A 105 -14.56 5.90 -22.65
CA PRO A 105 -14.86 7.31 -22.88
C PRO A 105 -15.85 7.87 -21.85
N GLY A 106 -15.57 9.07 -21.36
CA GLY A 106 -16.37 9.75 -20.34
C GLY A 106 -16.17 9.25 -18.92
N LEU A 107 -15.32 8.24 -18.69
CA LEU A 107 -14.95 7.76 -17.37
C LEU A 107 -13.50 8.11 -17.04
N PHE A 108 -13.31 8.81 -15.93
CA PHE A 108 -12.03 9.30 -15.45
C PHE A 108 -11.74 8.71 -14.07
N VAL A 109 -10.48 8.39 -13.79
CA VAL A 109 -10.06 7.80 -12.52
C VAL A 109 -8.85 8.55 -11.98
N ALA A 110 -8.92 8.96 -10.71
CA ALA A 110 -7.92 9.78 -10.05
C ALA A 110 -7.47 9.19 -8.70
N GLY A 111 -6.31 9.62 -8.22
CA GLY A 111 -5.77 9.23 -6.93
C GLY A 111 -5.41 7.75 -6.85
N ASP A 112 -5.44 7.18 -5.65
CA ASP A 112 -4.86 5.86 -5.38
C ASP A 112 -5.58 4.68 -6.07
N LEU A 113 -6.70 4.93 -6.75
CA LEU A 113 -7.38 3.95 -7.59
C LEU A 113 -6.69 3.70 -8.94
N ARG A 114 -5.82 4.61 -9.39
CA ARG A 114 -5.11 4.45 -10.67
C ARG A 114 -3.78 3.71 -10.50
N SER A 115 -3.37 3.05 -11.58
CA SER A 115 -2.05 2.42 -11.65
C SER A 115 -0.94 3.46 -11.50
N LEU A 116 0.17 3.05 -10.88
CA LEU A 116 1.35 3.90 -10.66
C LEU A 116 1.06 5.20 -9.87
N ALA A 117 -0.01 5.23 -9.06
CA ALA A 117 -0.27 6.33 -8.15
C ALA A 117 0.89 6.47 -7.14
N ALA A 118 1.30 7.72 -6.88
CA ALA A 118 2.33 8.02 -5.88
C ALA A 118 1.85 7.76 -4.44
N ARG A 119 0.54 7.58 -4.23
CA ARG A 119 -0.09 7.28 -2.94
C ARG A 119 0.20 8.36 -1.89
N GLN A 120 0.04 9.62 -2.30
CA GLN A 120 0.21 10.81 -1.48
C GLN A 120 -1.01 11.71 -1.64
N LEU A 121 -1.40 12.39 -0.56
CA LEU A 121 -2.56 13.29 -0.56
C LEU A 121 -2.47 14.35 -1.66
N ILE A 122 -1.30 14.95 -1.83
CA ILE A 122 -1.10 16.02 -2.82
C ILE A 122 -1.16 15.51 -4.26
N SER A 123 -0.64 14.30 -4.53
CA SER A 123 -0.73 13.73 -5.87
C SER A 123 -2.18 13.34 -6.19
N ALA A 124 -2.90 12.75 -5.23
CA ALA A 124 -4.31 12.42 -5.41
C ALA A 124 -5.17 13.67 -5.65
N ALA A 125 -4.90 14.77 -4.94
CA ALA A 125 -5.56 16.05 -5.20
C ALA A 125 -5.27 16.60 -6.61
N GLY A 126 -4.01 16.53 -7.06
CA GLY A 126 -3.62 16.94 -8.41
C GLY A 126 -4.29 16.09 -9.49
N ASP A 127 -4.31 14.76 -9.33
CA ASP A 127 -5.03 13.86 -10.23
C ASP A 127 -6.53 14.21 -10.29
N GLY A 128 -7.15 14.50 -9.13
CA GLY A 128 -8.56 14.89 -9.05
C GLY A 128 -8.87 16.18 -9.80
N ALA A 129 -8.01 17.20 -9.68
CA ALA A 129 -8.16 18.45 -10.42
C ALA A 129 -8.06 18.21 -11.94
N THR A 130 -7.07 17.43 -12.38
CA THR A 130 -6.88 17.07 -13.79
C THR A 130 -8.09 16.30 -14.33
N ALA A 131 -8.59 15.31 -13.59
CA ALA A 131 -9.76 14.52 -13.98
C ALA A 131 -11.02 15.40 -14.12
N ALA A 132 -11.25 16.31 -13.18
CA ALA A 132 -12.41 17.21 -13.21
C ALA A 132 -12.39 18.16 -14.43
N ILE A 133 -11.24 18.80 -14.70
CA ILE A 133 -11.08 19.69 -15.87
C ILE A 133 -11.25 18.91 -17.17
N THR A 134 -10.71 17.69 -17.23
CA THR A 134 -10.82 16.85 -18.44
C THR A 134 -12.25 16.36 -18.66
N ALA A 135 -12.97 16.02 -17.58
CA ALA A 135 -14.38 15.67 -17.65
C ALA A 135 -15.23 16.85 -18.14
N GLU A 136 -14.98 18.07 -17.65
CA GLU A 136 -15.64 19.28 -18.13
C GLU A 136 -15.43 19.48 -19.63
N ARG A 137 -14.18 19.39 -20.11
CA ARG A 137 -13.84 19.49 -21.54
C ARG A 137 -14.56 18.43 -22.37
N TYR A 138 -14.63 17.20 -21.88
CA TYR A 138 -15.33 16.10 -22.54
C TYR A 138 -16.82 16.39 -22.70
N LEU A 139 -17.48 16.88 -21.63
CA LEU A 139 -18.89 17.27 -21.68
C LEU A 139 -19.15 18.43 -22.65
N ASN A 140 -18.29 19.46 -22.64
CA ASN A 140 -18.42 20.59 -23.56
C ASN A 140 -18.29 20.16 -25.03
N HIS A 141 -17.49 19.14 -25.32
CA HIS A 141 -17.37 18.60 -26.68
C HIS A 141 -18.59 17.78 -27.12
N LEU A 142 -19.33 17.17 -26.19
CA LEU A 142 -20.55 16.40 -26.49
C LEU A 142 -21.78 17.28 -26.69
N CYS A 143 -21.82 18.45 -26.04
CA CYS A 143 -22.94 19.39 -26.11
C CYS A 143 -22.77 20.46 -27.20
N GLY A 144 -21.65 20.45 -27.92
CA GLY A 144 -21.31 21.40 -28.99
C GLY A 144 -21.58 20.89 -30.40
#